data_AF-A0A385TEG6-F1
#
_entry.id   AF-A0A385TEG6-F1
#
_cell.length_a   1.000
_cell.length_b   1.000
_cell.length_c   1.000
_cell.angle_alpha   90.00
_cell.angle_beta   90.00
_cell.angle_gamma   90.00
#
_symmetry.space_group_name_H-M   'P 1'
#
loop_
_entity.id
_entity.type
_entity.pdbx_description
1 polymer ?
#
loop_
_entity_poly.entity_id
_entity_poly.type
_entity_poly.pdbx_seq_one_letter_code
_entity_poly.pdbx_strand_id
1 'polypeptide(L)' 'MLVKWLEPVIESKCEEINNQLLHNENGEVYSSVISIIKRNVSLDENESYELENYFLVAVRNAVEVSYRKGLIDGISIYRK' A
#
# COMPACT_ATOMS: atom_id res chain seq x y z
N MET A 1 -17.67 -13.19 -12.57
CA MET A 1 -16.39 -12.58 -12.99
C MET A 1 -15.34 -13.11 -12.02
N LEU A 2 -14.39 -13.96 -12.48
CA LEU A 2 -13.50 -14.76 -11.61
C LEU A 2 -12.79 -13.92 -10.52
N VAL A 3 -12.41 -12.69 -10.86
CA VAL A 3 -11.80 -11.71 -9.95
C VAL A 3 -12.71 -11.35 -8.77
N LYS A 4 -14.01 -11.13 -9.01
CA LYS A 4 -14.97 -10.82 -7.94
C LYS A 4 -15.12 -11.96 -6.91
N TRP A 5 -14.85 -13.19 -7.32
CA TRP A 5 -14.87 -14.34 -6.40
C TRP A 5 -13.61 -14.41 -5.54
N LEU A 6 -12.51 -13.81 -6.01
CA LEU A 6 -11.22 -13.77 -5.32
C LEU A 6 -11.08 -12.59 -4.36
N GLU A 7 -12.09 -11.71 -4.21
CA GLU A 7 -11.94 -10.52 -3.37
C GLU A 7 -11.52 -10.78 -1.93
N PRO A 8 -12.06 -11.79 -1.21
CA PRO A 8 -11.59 -12.09 0.14
C PRO A 8 -10.10 -12.45 0.18
N VAL A 9 -9.59 -13.08 -0.89
CA VAL A 9 -8.17 -13.45 -1.01
C VAL A 9 -7.33 -12.24 -1.39
N ILE A 10 -7.83 -11.38 -2.29
CA ILE A 10 -7.17 -10.13 -2.68
C ILE A 10 -7.01 -9.22 -1.46
N GLU A 11 -8.08 -9.01 -0.70
CA GLU A 11 -8.07 -8.19 0.51
C GLU A 11 -7.06 -8.73 1.53
N SER A 12 -7.15 -10.01 1.88
CA SER A 12 -6.24 -10.64 2.84
C SER A 12 -4.78 -10.55 2.40
N LYS A 13 -4.48 -10.76 1.11
CA LYS A 13 -3.10 -10.68 0.60
C LYS A 13 -2.58 -9.26 0.52
N CYS A 14 -3.41 -8.30 0.17
CA CYS A 14 -3.02 -6.89 0.17
C CYS A 14 -2.73 -6.41 1.60
N GLU A 15 -3.51 -6.84 2.58
CA GLU A 15 -3.26 -6.53 4.00
C GLU A 15 -1.94 -7.13 4.47
N GLU A 16 -1.66 -8.40 4.14
CA GLU A 16 -0.38 -9.05 4.45
C GLU A 16 0.82 -8.30 3.86
N ILE A 17 0.76 -7.94 2.57
CA ILE A 17 1.82 -7.19 1.89
C ILE A 17 2.01 -5.81 2.53
N ASN A 18 0.91 -5.08 2.78
CA ASN A 18 0.98 -3.78 3.44
C ASN A 18 1.63 -3.88 4.83
N ASN A 19 1.27 -4.89 5.61
CA ASN A 19 1.87 -5.12 6.92
C ASN A 19 3.37 -5.39 6.81
N GLN A 20 3.79 -6.22 5.84
CA GLN A 20 5.22 -6.47 5.58
C GLN A 20 5.96 -5.20 5.16
N LEU A 21 5.40 -4.38 4.26
CA LEU A 21 6.01 -3.14 3.79
C LEU A 21 6.18 -2.12 4.93
N LEU A 22 5.20 -2.04 5.83
CA LEU A 22 5.18 -1.05 6.91
C LEU A 22 5.95 -1.53 8.17
N HIS A 23 6.16 -2.84 8.35
CA HIS A 23 6.74 -3.40 9.58
C HIS A 23 8.07 -4.17 9.43
N ASN A 24 8.52 -4.58 8.23
CA ASN A 24 9.82 -5.25 8.02
C ASN A 24 10.92 -4.25 7.57
N GLU A 25 12.06 -4.72 7.04
CA GLU A 25 13.24 -3.93 6.61
C GLU A 25 12.91 -2.69 5.74
N ASN A 26 11.74 -2.65 5.08
CA ASN A 26 11.18 -1.46 4.41
C ASN A 26 10.70 -0.35 5.36
N GLY A 27 10.74 -0.59 6.68
CA GLY A 27 10.57 0.40 7.73
C GLY A 27 11.60 1.53 7.61
N GLU A 28 12.75 1.32 6.95
CA GLU A 28 13.66 2.40 6.58
C GLU A 28 13.02 3.40 5.61
N VAL A 29 12.26 2.94 4.61
CA VAL A 29 11.57 3.83 3.67
C VAL A 29 10.44 4.57 4.38
N TYR A 30 9.63 3.85 5.15
CA TYR A 30 8.57 4.46 5.98
C TYR A 30 9.16 5.51 6.92
N SER A 31 10.14 5.13 7.75
CA SER A 31 10.77 6.04 8.71
C SER A 31 11.47 7.21 8.02
N SER A 32 12.07 7.01 6.85
CA SER A 32 12.65 8.10 6.05
C SER A 32 11.59 9.11 5.62
N VAL A 33 10.47 8.65 5.05
CA VAL A 33 9.36 9.54 4.63
C VAL A 33 8.75 10.26 5.83
N ILE A 34 8.48 9.55 6.93
CA ILE A 34 7.96 10.16 8.16
C ILE A 34 8.97 11.17 8.74
N SER A 35 10.28 10.89 8.68
CA SER A 35 11.30 11.83 9.14
C SER A 35 11.35 13.10 8.28
N ILE A 36 11.11 13.00 6.97
CA ILE A 36 11.05 14.15 6.06
C ILE A 36 9.84 15.01 6.39
N ILE A 37 8.67 14.38 6.62
CA ILE A 37 7.44 15.09 7.02
C ILE A 37 7.69 15.83 8.35
N LYS A 38 8.19 15.13 9.37
CA LYS A 38 8.41 15.68 10.72
C LYS A 38 9.52 16.73 10.79
N ARG A 39 10.49 16.73 9.87
CA ARG A 39 11.56 17.73 9.80
C ARG A 39 11.09 19.03 9.13
N ASN A 40 9.90 19.04 8.52
CA ASN A 40 9.38 20.23 7.88
C ASN A 40 8.85 21.20 8.95
N VAL A 41 9.65 22.23 9.25
CA VAL A 41 9.36 23.27 10.26
C VAL A 41 8.12 24.12 9.95
N SER A 42 7.58 24.02 8.74
CA SER A 42 6.41 24.78 8.29
C SER A 42 5.09 24.07 8.54
N LEU A 43 5.10 22.77 8.87
CA LEU A 43 3.89 21.99 9.12
C LEU A 43 3.54 22.02 10.60
N ASP A 44 2.26 22.19 10.91
CA ASP A 44 1.75 21.90 12.24
C ASP A 44 1.56 20.39 12.47
N GLU A 45 1.21 20.00 13.71
CA GLU A 45 1.02 18.59 14.08
C GLU A 45 -0.14 17.92 13.31
N ASN A 46 -1.21 18.65 13.00
CA ASN A 46 -2.35 18.12 12.27
C ASN A 46 -1.97 17.89 10.80
N GLU A 47 -1.31 18.85 10.16
CA GLU A 47 -0.85 18.73 8.78
C GLU A 47 0.16 17.58 8.62
N SER A 48 1.06 17.42 9.61
CA SER A 48 2.01 16.31 9.64
C SER A 48 1.31 14.96 9.74
N TYR A 49 0.29 14.85 10.60
CA TYR A 49 -0.52 13.64 10.75
C TYR A 49 -1.35 13.32 9.50
N GLU A 50 -1.94 14.34 8.86
CA GLU A 50 -2.68 14.17 7.61
C GLU A 50 -1.77 13.63 6.50
N LEU A 51 -0.56 14.18 6.34
CA LEU A 51 0.41 13.70 5.35
C LEU A 51 0.87 12.27 5.59
N GLU A 52 1.12 11.91 6.86
CA GLU A 52 1.42 10.52 7.24
C GLU A 52 0.27 9.58 6.85
N ASN A 53 -0.98 9.98 7.14
CA ASN A 53 -2.15 9.19 6.75
C ASN A 53 -2.32 9.10 5.22
N TYR A 54 -2.12 10.21 4.48
CA TYR A 54 -2.17 10.20 3.02
C TYR A 54 -1.14 9.25 2.42
N PHE A 55 0.07 9.24 2.96
CA PHE A 55 1.12 8.33 2.54
C PHE A 55 0.71 6.86 2.77
N LEU A 56 0.20 6.54 3.97
CA LEU A 56 -0.28 5.19 4.30
C LEU A 56 -1.40 4.73 3.36
N VAL A 57 -2.37 5.60 3.08
CA VAL A 57 -3.47 5.32 2.15
C VAL A 57 -2.95 5.11 0.73
N ALA A 58 -1.99 5.94 0.28
CA ALA A 58 -1.40 5.81 -1.04
C ALA A 58 -0.68 4.47 -1.22
N VAL A 59 0.10 4.02 -0.23
CA VAL A 59 0.76 2.71 -0.25
C VAL A 59 -0.26 1.59 -0.34
N ARG A 60 -1.30 1.62 0.50
CA ARG A 60 -2.37 0.60 0.49
C ARG A 60 -3.05 0.48 -0.87
N ASN A 61 -3.40 1.62 -1.47
CA ASN A 61 -4.02 1.67 -2.79
C ASN A 61 -3.08 1.15 -3.89
N ALA A 62 -1.79 1.50 -3.83
CA ALA A 62 -0.81 1.05 -4.81
C ALA A 62 -0.64 -0.48 -4.77
N VAL A 63 -0.63 -1.07 -3.57
CA VAL A 63 -0.58 -2.54 -3.39
C VAL A 63 -1.82 -3.19 -3.99
N GLU A 64 -3.01 -2.70 -3.67
CA GLU A 64 -4.27 -3.28 -4.18
C GLU A 64 -4.35 -3.24 -5.71
N VAL A 65 -4.07 -2.08 -6.30
CA VAL A 65 -4.10 -1.90 -7.76
C VAL A 65 -3.10 -2.82 -8.44
N SER A 66 -1.87 -2.89 -7.93
CA SER A 66 -0.81 -3.72 -8.47
C SER A 66 -1.16 -5.22 -8.39
N TYR A 67 -1.68 -5.66 -7.23
CA TYR A 67 -2.05 -7.06 -7.01
C TYR A 67 -3.20 -7.48 -7.92
N ARG A 68 -4.27 -6.67 -8.00
CA ARG A 68 -5.41 -6.90 -8.90
C ARG A 68 -4.96 -7.01 -10.34
N LYS A 69 -4.10 -6.10 -10.80
CA LYS A 69 -3.56 -6.10 -12.15
C LYS A 69 -2.78 -7.38 -12.45
N GLY A 70 -1.83 -7.75 -11.58
CA GLY A 70 -1.04 -8.98 -11.76
C GLY A 70 -1.90 -10.25 -11.78
N LEU A 71 -2.94 -10.30 -10.95
CA LEU A 71 -3.89 -11.41 -10.92
C LEU A 71 -4.72 -11.50 -12.22
N ILE A 72 -5.20 -10.38 -12.74
CA ILE A 72 -5.91 -10.31 -14.02
C ILE A 72 -5.00 -10.77 -15.16
N ASP A 73 -3.77 -10.23 -15.20
CA ASP A 73 -2.78 -10.57 -16.22
C ASP A 73 -2.46 -12.07 -16.18
N GLY A 74 -2.22 -12.63 -14.99
CA GLY A 74 -1.99 -14.07 -14.79
C GLY A 74 -3.16 -14.94 -15.28
N ILE A 75 -4.38 -14.64 -14.85
CA ILE A 75 -5.59 -15.38 -15.30
C ILE A 75 -5.75 -15.28 -16.82
N SER A 76 -5.44 -14.13 -17.42
CA SER A 76 -5.59 -13.92 -18.86
C SER A 76 -4.60 -14.76 -19.68
N ILE A 77 -3.38 -14.98 -19.16
CA ILE A 77 -2.38 -15.84 -19.78
C ILE A 77 -2.84 -17.29 -19.78
N TYR A 78 -3.32 -17.80 -18.64
CA TYR A 78 -3.77 -19.19 -18.51
C TYR A 78 -5.06 -19.53 -19.29
N ARG A 79 -5.75 -18.53 -19.84
CA ARG A 79 -6.97 -18.72 -20.67
C ARG A 79 -6.71 -18.74 -22.17
N LYS A 80 -5.48 -18.47 -22.62
CA LYS A 80 -5.04 -18.62 -24.01
C LYS A 80 -4.50 -20.02 -24.25
#